data_AF-A0A8J3I5U6-F1
#
_entry.id   AF-A0A8J3I5U6-F1
#
_cell.length_a   1.000
_cell.length_b   1.000
_cell.length_c   1.000
_cell.angle_alpha   90.00
_cell.angle_beta   90.00
_cell.angle_gamma   90.00
#
_symmetry.space_group_name_H-M   'P 1'
#
loop_
_entity.id
_entity.type
_entity.pdbx_description
1 polymer ?
#
loop_
_entity_poly.entity_id
_entity_poly.type
_entity_poly.pdbx_seq_one_letter_code
_entity_poly.pdbx_strand_id
1 'polypeptide(L)'
;MAIEPKDKVQTQASATQRRYRTLAVVKQEAITRVEKPLEDSVFVWPHLLVREFFAATMLTVMITLLSLVIDAPLQEPADPNTTPNPAKAPWYFLGLQELLHYFPPSTAGVLVPGLTLTALAVLPYVDRNPSRAYADRKVAIVTFTMFLMFWAVITLAGSFFRGPGWIWTWPTEGIYFDL
;
A
#
# COMPACT_ATOMS: atom_id res chain seq x y z
N MET A 1 -12.14 -58.61 84.45
CA MET A 1 -11.74 -57.31 83.88
C MET A 1 -10.33 -57.49 83.33
N ALA A 2 -10.23 -57.99 82.09
CA ALA A 2 -8.97 -58.29 81.43
C ALA A 2 -8.60 -57.12 80.52
N ILE A 3 -7.38 -56.59 80.66
CA ILE A 3 -6.84 -55.53 79.81
C ILE A 3 -5.69 -56.18 79.04
N GLU A 4 -5.94 -56.43 77.76
CA GLU A 4 -4.95 -56.92 76.80
C GLU A 4 -4.42 -55.70 76.00
N PRO A 5 -3.09 -55.54 75.82
CA PRO A 5 -2.55 -54.42 75.09
C PRO A 5 -2.71 -54.63 73.58
N LYS A 6 -3.20 -53.58 72.93
CA LYS A 6 -3.50 -53.46 71.50
C LYS A 6 -2.26 -53.78 70.63
N ASP A 7 -2.32 -54.86 69.86
CA ASP A 7 -1.32 -55.19 68.85
C ASP A 7 -1.22 -54.09 67.79
N LYS A 8 0.02 -53.64 67.55
CA LYS A 8 0.36 -52.68 66.51
C LYS A 8 0.26 -53.37 65.15
N VAL A 9 -0.83 -53.12 64.41
CA VAL A 9 -0.91 -53.48 63.00
C VAL A 9 0.09 -52.61 62.22
N GLN A 10 1.24 -53.18 61.88
CA GLN A 10 2.11 -52.63 60.84
C GLN A 10 1.43 -52.82 59.49
N THR A 11 0.74 -51.78 59.02
CA THR A 11 0.33 -51.71 57.63
C THR A 11 1.58 -51.49 56.78
N GLN A 12 2.14 -52.58 56.23
CA GLN A 12 3.10 -52.48 55.13
C GLN A 12 2.37 -51.89 53.92
N ALA A 13 2.46 -50.58 53.75
CA ALA A 13 2.15 -49.94 52.48
C ALA A 13 3.21 -50.36 51.47
N SER A 14 2.90 -51.38 50.68
CA SER A 14 3.73 -51.81 49.56
C SER A 14 3.81 -50.65 48.56
N ALA A 15 4.89 -49.88 48.64
CA ALA A 15 5.18 -48.81 47.71
C ALA A 15 5.40 -49.44 46.33
N THR A 16 4.34 -49.46 45.52
CA THR A 16 4.44 -49.86 44.12
C THR A 16 5.24 -48.78 43.40
N GLN A 17 6.56 -48.96 43.30
CA GLN A 17 7.41 -48.17 42.42
C GLN A 17 6.98 -48.45 40.97
N ARG A 18 6.01 -47.68 40.47
CA ARG A 18 5.72 -47.67 39.03
C ARG A 18 6.92 -47.04 38.33
N ARG A 19 7.69 -47.86 37.62
CA ARG A 19 8.76 -47.40 36.73
C ARG A 19 8.14 -46.67 35.55
N TYR A 20 8.11 -45.35 35.61
CA TYR A 20 7.83 -44.52 34.44
C TYR A 20 9.05 -44.58 33.51
N ARG A 21 8.92 -45.23 32.36
CA ARG A 21 9.94 -45.24 31.30
C ARG A 21 9.66 -44.05 30.39
N THR A 22 10.52 -43.04 30.42
CA THR A 22 10.45 -41.89 29.51
C THR A 22 10.61 -42.39 28.07
N LEU A 23 9.53 -42.44 27.29
CA LEU A 23 9.54 -43.03 25.95
C LEU A 23 10.17 -42.11 24.89
N ALA A 24 10.15 -40.79 25.11
CA ALA A 24 10.95 -39.82 24.39
C ALA A 24 10.91 -38.49 25.16
N VAL A 25 12.06 -37.82 25.26
CA VAL A 25 12.09 -36.39 25.58
C VAL A 25 11.93 -35.67 24.25
N VAL A 26 10.70 -35.28 23.93
CA VAL A 26 10.47 -34.34 22.83
C VAL A 26 10.98 -32.99 23.33
N LYS A 27 12.11 -32.56 22.79
CA LYS A 27 12.59 -31.19 22.95
C LYS A 27 11.53 -30.31 22.29
N GLN A 28 10.64 -29.76 23.10
CA GLN A 28 9.72 -28.74 22.66
C GLN A 28 10.64 -27.61 22.19
N GLU A 29 10.90 -27.52 20.89
CA GLU A 29 11.41 -26.28 20.33
C GLU A 29 10.37 -25.27 20.76
N ALA A 30 10.73 -24.45 21.74
CA ALA A 30 9.89 -23.38 22.19
C ALA A 30 9.47 -22.68 20.91
N ILE A 31 8.18 -22.74 20.61
CA ILE A 31 7.56 -21.81 19.69
C ILE A 31 7.87 -20.49 20.35
N THR A 32 9.01 -19.93 19.98
CA THR A 32 9.56 -18.72 20.57
C THR A 32 8.66 -17.72 19.91
N ARG A 33 7.52 -17.47 20.57
CA ARG A 33 6.59 -16.43 20.19
C ARG A 33 7.45 -15.20 20.22
N VAL A 34 7.93 -14.81 19.06
CA VAL A 34 8.67 -13.57 18.88
C VAL A 34 7.72 -12.53 19.43
N GLU A 35 8.00 -12.06 20.63
CA GLU A 35 7.24 -11.00 21.28
C GLU A 35 7.39 -9.82 20.35
N LYS A 36 6.37 -9.64 19.49
CA LYS A 36 6.20 -8.38 18.80
C LYS A 36 6.22 -7.34 19.91
N PRO A 37 7.05 -6.28 19.79
CA PRO A 37 6.97 -5.19 20.74
C PRO A 37 5.50 -4.79 20.84
N LEU A 38 4.99 -4.64 22.06
CA LEU A 38 3.61 -4.22 22.30
C LEU A 38 3.41 -2.89 21.56
N GLU A 39 2.82 -2.95 20.38
CA GLU A 39 2.44 -1.77 19.61
C GLU A 39 1.38 -1.05 20.44
N ASP A 40 1.63 0.24 20.70
CA ASP A 40 0.72 1.13 21.43
C ASP A 40 -0.57 1.29 20.61
N SER A 41 -1.46 0.31 20.79
CA SER A 41 -2.66 0.12 19.99
C SER A 41 -3.85 0.62 20.77
N VAL A 42 -4.60 1.51 20.15
CA VAL A 42 -5.83 2.07 20.70
C VAL A 42 -7.02 1.44 20.02
N PHE A 43 -8.16 1.39 20.72
CA PHE A 43 -9.40 0.91 20.13
C PHE A 43 -9.82 1.79 18.94
N VAL A 44 -10.18 1.13 17.83
CA VAL A 44 -10.66 1.76 16.59
C VAL A 44 -11.81 2.72 16.88
N TRP A 45 -12.78 2.25 17.66
CA TRP A 45 -13.82 3.08 18.24
C TRP A 45 -13.38 3.60 19.62
N PRO A 46 -13.52 4.89 19.95
CA PRO A 46 -13.87 6.02 19.09
C PRO A 46 -12.67 6.68 18.37
N HIS A 47 -11.43 6.30 18.72
CA HIS A 47 -10.23 7.10 18.45
C HIS A 47 -9.91 7.26 16.97
N LEU A 48 -9.92 6.17 16.20
CA LEU A 48 -9.64 6.18 14.76
C LEU A 48 -10.84 6.76 14.00
N LEU A 49 -12.05 6.29 14.32
CA LEU A 49 -13.26 6.64 13.58
C LEU A 49 -13.61 8.13 13.66
N VAL A 50 -13.40 8.77 14.82
CA VAL A 50 -13.61 10.21 14.93
C VAL A 50 -12.64 10.97 14.03
N ARG A 51 -11.36 10.59 14.01
CA ARG A 51 -10.34 11.25 13.16
C ARG A 51 -10.65 11.07 11.66
N GLU A 52 -11.02 9.86 11.25
CA GLU A 52 -11.39 9.57 9.86
C GLU A 52 -12.67 10.30 9.44
N PHE A 53 -13.68 10.36 10.31
CA PHE A 53 -14.91 11.09 10.05
C PHE A 53 -14.66 12.60 9.86
N PHE A 54 -13.82 13.20 10.70
CA PHE A 54 -13.40 14.59 10.54
C PHE A 54 -12.62 14.80 9.25
N ALA A 55 -11.66 13.93 8.91
CA ALA A 55 -10.91 14.02 7.66
C ALA A 55 -11.81 13.88 6.43
N ALA A 56 -12.77 12.95 6.44
CA ALA A 56 -13.72 12.73 5.35
C ALA A 56 -14.67 13.93 5.17
N THR A 57 -15.17 14.48 6.28
CA THR A 57 -16.02 15.69 6.25
C THR A 57 -15.24 16.89 5.74
N MET A 58 -14.00 17.09 6.20
CA MET A 58 -13.13 18.16 5.73
C MET A 58 -12.84 18.03 4.23
N LEU A 59 -12.52 16.82 3.74
CA LEU A 59 -12.31 16.55 2.32
C LEU A 59 -13.57 16.83 1.49
N THR A 60 -14.74 16.42 1.99
CA THR A 60 -16.03 16.67 1.32
C THR A 60 -16.30 18.16 1.21
N VAL A 61 -16.18 18.89 2.32
CA VAL A 61 -16.35 20.35 2.34
C VAL A 61 -15.34 21.02 1.40
N MET A 62 -14.08 20.61 1.41
CA MET A 62 -13.05 21.15 0.51
C MET A 62 -13.42 20.96 -0.96
N ILE A 63 -13.83 19.75 -1.37
CA ILE A 63 -14.23 19.47 -2.75
C ILE A 63 -15.50 20.24 -3.12
N THR A 64 -16.49 20.32 -2.22
CA THR A 64 -17.71 21.11 -2.46
C THR A 64 -17.39 22.59 -2.64
N LEU A 65 -16.56 23.17 -1.77
CA LEU A 65 -16.13 24.57 -1.92
C LEU A 65 -15.36 24.80 -3.21
N LEU A 66 -14.46 23.88 -3.59
CA LEU A 66 -13.72 23.96 -4.85
C LEU A 66 -14.66 23.94 -6.05
N SER A 67 -15.68 23.07 -6.02
CA SER A 67 -16.70 22.96 -7.06
C SER A 67 -17.63 24.18 -7.17
N LEU A 68 -17.74 25.01 -6.12
CA LEU A 68 -18.51 26.25 -6.16
C LEU A 68 -17.69 27.43 -6.71
N VAL A 69 -16.36 27.34 -6.67
CA VAL A 69 -15.44 28.41 -7.09
C VAL A 69 -14.86 28.14 -8.49
N ILE A 70 -14.69 26.87 -8.86
CA ILE A 70 -14.12 26.45 -10.13
C ILE A 70 -15.18 25.66 -10.90
N ASP A 71 -15.68 26.26 -11.98
CA ASP A 71 -16.57 25.59 -12.90
C ASP A 71 -15.83 24.48 -13.65
N ALA A 72 -16.53 23.36 -13.86
CA ALA A 72 -16.00 22.30 -14.69
C ALA A 72 -15.97 22.78 -16.16
N PRO A 73 -14.82 22.75 -16.84
CA PRO A 73 -14.72 23.02 -18.27
C PRO A 73 -15.42 21.91 -19.07
N LEU A 74 -16.71 22.10 -19.34
CA LEU A 74 -17.49 21.18 -20.17
C LEU A 74 -17.28 21.54 -21.64
N GLN A 75 -16.88 20.54 -22.44
CA GLN A 75 -16.75 20.68 -23.89
C GLN A 75 -18.13 20.60 -24.58
N GLU A 76 -18.15 20.95 -25.87
CA GLU A 76 -19.32 20.77 -26.72
C GLU A 76 -19.76 19.29 -26.78
N PRO A 77 -21.05 19.00 -27.07
CA PRO A 77 -21.51 17.64 -27.28
C PRO A 77 -20.64 16.91 -28.31
N ALA A 78 -20.34 15.64 -28.05
CA ALA A 78 -19.42 14.86 -28.87
C ALA A 78 -19.91 14.73 -30.33
N ASP A 79 -19.10 15.18 -31.28
CA ASP A 79 -19.29 14.95 -32.71
C ASP A 79 -18.26 13.92 -33.23
N PRO A 80 -18.69 12.77 -33.75
CA PRO A 80 -17.79 11.75 -34.32
C PRO A 80 -16.98 12.24 -35.54
N ASN A 81 -17.39 13.32 -36.21
CA ASN A 81 -16.74 13.83 -37.41
C ASN A 81 -15.61 14.82 -37.11
N THR A 82 -15.49 15.29 -35.87
CA THR A 82 -14.50 16.29 -35.47
C THR A 82 -13.70 15.82 -34.26
N THR A 83 -12.39 15.66 -34.43
CA THR A 83 -11.49 15.39 -33.32
C THR A 83 -10.96 16.71 -32.75
N PRO A 84 -11.13 16.99 -31.44
CA PRO A 84 -10.57 18.20 -30.84
C PRO A 84 -9.05 18.19 -30.95
N ASN A 85 -8.46 19.36 -31.21
CA ASN A 85 -7.02 19.54 -31.31
C ASN A 85 -6.59 20.73 -30.46
N PRO A 86 -5.80 20.55 -29.38
CA PRO A 86 -5.21 19.30 -28.90
C PRO A 86 -6.16 18.43 -28.06
N ALA A 87 -6.24 17.13 -28.36
CA ALA A 87 -6.93 16.16 -27.52
C ALA A 87 -6.04 15.74 -26.34
N LYS A 88 -6.10 16.45 -25.21
CA LYS A 88 -5.41 16.07 -23.97
C LYS A 88 -6.26 15.08 -23.18
N ALA A 89 -5.63 14.01 -22.70
CA ALA A 89 -6.23 13.09 -21.75
C ALA A 89 -6.32 13.74 -20.36
N PRO A 90 -7.16 13.21 -19.46
CA PRO A 90 -7.17 13.63 -18.07
C PRO A 90 -5.77 13.56 -17.45
N TRP A 91 -5.46 14.49 -16.53
CA TRP A 91 -4.11 14.68 -15.97
C TRP A 91 -3.47 13.39 -15.39
N TYR A 92 -4.27 12.47 -14.85
CA TYR A 92 -3.82 11.18 -14.32
C TYR A 92 -3.42 10.16 -15.40
N PHE A 93 -3.82 10.37 -16.66
CA PHE A 93 -3.38 9.59 -17.83
C PHE A 93 -2.42 10.34 -18.74
N LEU A 94 -2.17 11.61 -18.48
CA LEU A 94 -1.41 12.46 -19.39
C LEU A 94 0.06 12.02 -19.53
N GLY A 95 0.68 11.54 -18.46
CA GLY A 95 2.02 10.95 -18.53
C GLY A 95 2.05 9.68 -19.41
N LEU A 96 0.97 8.91 -19.43
CA LEU A 96 0.85 7.74 -20.30
C LEU A 96 0.61 8.18 -21.76
N GLN A 97 -0.21 9.19 -21.99
CA GLN A 97 -0.41 9.77 -23.32
C GLN A 97 0.90 10.30 -23.92
N GLU A 98 1.72 10.96 -23.09
CA GLU A 98 3.04 11.42 -23.50
C GLU A 98 3.94 10.25 -23.94
N LEU A 99 3.86 9.10 -23.26
CA LEU A 99 4.57 7.91 -23.67
C LEU A 99 4.04 7.32 -24.99
N LEU A 100 2.72 7.37 -25.23
CA LEU A 100 2.09 6.93 -26.48
C LEU A 100 2.52 7.75 -27.70
N HIS A 101 2.95 9.00 -27.49
CA HIS A 101 3.50 9.81 -28.59
C HIS A 101 4.85 9.27 -29.08
N TYR A 102 5.66 8.71 -28.17
CA TYR A 102 7.02 8.25 -28.49
C TYR A 102 7.12 6.76 -28.82
N PHE A 103 6.20 5.95 -28.31
CA PHE A 103 6.27 4.50 -28.42
C PHE A 103 5.01 3.91 -29.06
N PRO A 104 5.10 2.71 -29.66
CA PRO A 104 3.93 2.01 -30.16
C PRO A 104 2.86 1.83 -29.07
N PRO A 105 1.56 1.86 -29.42
CA PRO A 105 0.47 1.72 -28.44
C PRO A 105 0.55 0.44 -27.60
N SER A 106 1.05 -0.66 -28.16
CA SER A 106 1.26 -1.91 -27.42
C SER A 106 2.30 -1.76 -26.31
N THR A 107 3.39 -1.03 -26.55
CA THR A 107 4.44 -0.82 -25.56
C THR A 107 4.01 0.17 -24.49
N ALA A 108 3.53 1.36 -24.89
CA ALA A 108 3.21 2.42 -23.94
C ALA A 108 1.87 2.20 -23.22
N GLY A 109 0.87 1.66 -23.91
CA GLY A 109 -0.48 1.47 -23.36
C GLY A 109 -0.67 0.14 -22.62
N VAL A 110 0.04 -0.92 -23.02
CA VAL A 110 -0.15 -2.27 -22.44
C VAL A 110 1.06 -2.71 -21.64
N LEU A 111 2.24 -2.77 -22.26
CA LEU A 111 3.42 -3.34 -21.60
C LEU A 111 3.89 -2.50 -20.41
N VAL A 112 4.04 -1.18 -20.56
CA VAL A 112 4.56 -0.32 -19.48
C VAL A 112 3.64 -0.28 -18.26
N PRO A 113 2.31 -0.05 -18.39
CA PRO A 113 1.40 -0.10 -17.26
C PRO A 113 1.29 -1.52 -16.68
N GLY A 114 1.23 -2.54 -17.54
CA GLY A 114 1.14 -3.94 -17.13
C GLY A 114 2.35 -4.38 -16.31
N LEU A 115 3.56 -4.05 -16.76
CA LEU A 115 4.79 -4.33 -16.03
C LEU A 115 4.88 -3.50 -14.75
N THR A 116 4.43 -2.25 -14.75
CA THR A 116 4.42 -1.39 -13.54
C THR A 116 3.52 -1.98 -12.47
N LEU A 117 2.29 -2.37 -12.83
CA LEU A 117 1.36 -3.00 -11.89
C LEU A 117 1.86 -4.36 -11.41
N THR A 118 2.44 -5.16 -12.31
CA THR A 118 3.04 -6.46 -11.94
C THR A 118 4.22 -6.27 -11.01
N ALA A 119 5.10 -5.29 -11.27
CA ALA A 119 6.22 -4.96 -10.42
C ALA A 119 5.77 -4.52 -9.02
N LEU A 120 4.72 -3.69 -8.92
CA LEU A 120 4.12 -3.31 -7.65
C LEU A 120 3.51 -4.50 -6.90
N ALA A 121 2.84 -5.42 -7.61
CA ALA A 121 2.28 -6.62 -7.02
C ALA A 121 3.36 -7.61 -6.53
N VAL A 122 4.49 -7.67 -7.23
CA VAL A 122 5.65 -8.53 -6.90
C VAL A 122 6.55 -7.90 -5.82
N LEU A 123 6.47 -6.58 -5.62
CA LEU A 123 7.26 -5.81 -4.66
C LEU A 123 7.37 -6.43 -3.25
N PRO A 124 6.28 -6.89 -2.59
CA PRO A 124 6.39 -7.52 -1.26
C PRO A 124 7.21 -8.82 -1.22
N TYR A 125 7.40 -9.48 -2.36
CA TYR A 125 8.18 -10.73 -2.45
C TYR A 125 9.66 -10.48 -2.75
N VAL A 126 9.98 -9.35 -3.39
CA VAL A 126 11.33 -8.93 -3.77
C VAL A 126 11.98 -8.15 -2.63
N ASP A 127 11.27 -7.20 -2.02
CA ASP A 127 11.77 -6.45 -0.87
C ASP A 127 11.50 -7.19 0.44
N ARG A 128 12.43 -8.08 0.80
CA ARG A 128 12.38 -8.89 2.03
C ARG A 128 13.09 -8.24 3.21
N ASN A 129 13.26 -6.91 3.21
CA ASN A 129 13.99 -6.25 4.29
C ASN A 129 13.25 -6.45 5.65
N PRO A 130 13.90 -7.04 6.67
CA PRO A 130 13.27 -7.24 7.97
C PRO A 130 12.99 -5.92 8.72
N SER A 131 13.75 -4.86 8.40
CA SER A 131 13.55 -3.52 8.97
C SER A 131 12.62 -2.66 8.11
N ARG A 132 11.70 -1.95 8.75
CA ARG A 132 10.85 -0.92 8.13
C ARG A 132 11.38 0.50 8.35
N ALA A 133 12.51 0.66 9.03
CA ALA A 133 13.09 1.96 9.30
C ALA A 133 13.55 2.64 8.01
N TYR A 134 13.33 3.96 7.91
CA TYR A 134 13.75 4.76 6.74
C TYR A 134 15.24 4.61 6.43
N ALA A 135 16.08 4.54 7.47
CA ALA A 135 17.52 4.44 7.35
C ALA A 135 17.98 3.15 6.65
N ASP A 136 17.22 2.06 6.78
CA ASP A 136 17.60 0.73 6.28
C ASP A 136 17.04 0.46 4.87
N ARG A 137 16.18 1.36 4.34
CA ARG A 137 15.49 1.19 3.06
C ARG A 137 15.85 2.26 2.02
N LYS A 138 17.01 2.90 2.17
CA LYS A 138 17.45 4.02 1.31
C LYS A 138 17.37 3.69 -0.19
N VAL A 139 17.82 2.51 -0.61
CA VAL A 139 17.77 2.10 -2.02
C VAL A 139 16.32 1.98 -2.51
N ALA A 140 15.45 1.30 -1.76
CA ALA A 140 14.04 1.16 -2.14
C ALA A 140 13.33 2.52 -2.20
N ILE A 141 13.60 3.40 -1.23
CA ILE A 141 13.05 4.76 -1.20
C ILE A 141 13.54 5.55 -2.41
N VAL A 142 14.85 5.59 -2.68
CA VAL A 142 15.40 6.35 -3.80
C VAL A 142 14.88 5.84 -5.14
N THR A 143 14.84 4.52 -5.36
CA THR A 143 14.30 3.94 -6.59
C THR A 143 12.82 4.26 -6.77
N PHE A 144 12.02 4.15 -5.71
CA PHE A 144 10.59 4.47 -5.78
C PHE A 144 10.35 5.96 -5.99
N THR A 145 11.14 6.84 -5.34
CA THR A 145 11.09 8.28 -5.56
C THR A 145 11.50 8.64 -6.99
N MET A 146 12.56 8.03 -7.55
CA MET A 146 12.94 8.23 -8.96
C MET A 146 11.81 7.79 -9.90
N PHE A 147 11.16 6.67 -9.62
CA PHE A 147 10.00 6.20 -10.37
C PHE A 147 8.84 7.22 -10.33
N LEU A 148 8.50 7.76 -9.16
CA LEU A 148 7.46 8.79 -9.04
C LEU A 148 7.86 10.09 -9.74
N MET A 149 9.12 10.52 -9.63
CA MET A 149 9.63 11.71 -10.30
C MET A 149 9.63 11.56 -11.82
N PHE A 150 9.95 10.38 -12.34
CA PHE A 150 9.86 10.09 -13.77
C PHE A 150 8.42 10.29 -14.27
N TRP A 151 7.43 9.70 -13.60
CA TRP A 151 6.02 9.85 -13.95
C TRP A 151 5.51 11.29 -13.79
N ALA A 152 5.96 11.99 -12.74
CA ALA A 152 5.61 13.39 -12.54
C ALA A 152 6.16 14.28 -13.66
N VAL A 153 7.43 14.09 -14.06
CA VAL A 153 8.07 14.88 -15.12
C VAL A 153 7.36 14.70 -16.45
N ILE A 154 7.06 13.46 -16.87
CA ILE A 154 6.37 13.23 -18.15
C ILE A 154 4.92 13.73 -18.11
N THR A 155 4.25 13.67 -16.96
CA THR A 155 2.90 14.23 -16.78
C THR A 155 2.94 15.75 -16.90
N LEU A 156 3.89 16.42 -16.25
CA LEU A 156 4.08 17.86 -16.36
C LEU A 156 4.49 18.29 -17.78
N ALA A 157 5.33 17.49 -18.45
CA ALA A 157 5.68 17.69 -19.86
C ALA A 157 4.44 17.68 -20.75
N GLY A 158 3.59 16.65 -20.61
CA GLY A 158 2.32 16.55 -21.32
C GLY A 158 1.35 17.68 -21.00
N SER A 159 1.32 18.16 -19.74
CA SER A 159 0.43 19.24 -19.31
C SER A 159 0.77 20.56 -19.98
N PHE A 160 2.03 20.99 -19.85
CA PHE A 160 2.42 22.37 -20.10
C PHE A 160 3.15 22.59 -21.42
N PHE A 161 3.80 21.56 -21.97
CA PHE A 161 4.68 21.70 -23.14
C PHE A 161 4.08 21.10 -24.42
N ARG A 162 2.83 20.61 -24.38
CA ARG A 162 2.13 20.06 -25.55
C ARG A 162 1.05 21.02 -26.06
N GLY A 163 1.19 21.40 -27.32
CA GLY A 163 0.26 22.26 -28.07
C GLY A 163 -0.44 21.54 -29.23
N PRO A 164 -1.01 22.30 -30.19
CA PRO A 164 -1.75 21.75 -31.33
C PRO A 164 -0.93 20.73 -32.12
N GLY A 165 -1.54 19.60 -32.49
CA GLY A 165 -0.87 18.49 -33.15
C GLY A 165 0.08 17.69 -32.25
N TRP A 166 0.00 17.86 -30.93
CA TRP A 166 0.92 17.27 -29.94
C TRP A 166 2.39 17.70 -30.12
N ILE A 167 2.62 18.85 -30.73
CA ILE A 167 3.96 19.39 -30.95
C ILE A 167 4.46 20.03 -29.65
N TRP A 168 5.78 20.01 -29.45
CA TRP A 168 6.42 20.72 -28.36
C TRP A 168 6.27 22.24 -28.53
N THR A 169 5.63 22.89 -27.56
CA THR A 169 5.42 24.34 -27.55
C THR A 169 5.88 24.90 -26.21
N TRP A 170 6.64 25.99 -26.24
CA TRP A 170 7.05 26.65 -25.00
C TRP A 170 5.86 27.37 -24.37
N PRO A 171 5.73 27.39 -23.02
CA PRO A 171 4.64 28.08 -22.34
C PRO A 171 4.54 29.59 -22.66
N THR A 172 5.62 30.20 -23.14
CA THR A 172 5.66 31.59 -23.60
C THR A 172 4.96 31.82 -24.93
N GLU A 173 4.80 30.77 -25.76
CA GLU A 173 4.14 30.85 -27.07
C GLU A 173 2.63 30.58 -26.96
N GLY A 174 2.21 29.85 -25.92
CA GLY A 174 0.81 29.59 -25.60
C GLY A 174 0.66 28.44 -24.59
N ILE A 175 -0.35 28.53 -23.72
CA ILE A 175 -0.70 27.47 -22.76
C ILE A 175 -1.99 26.80 -23.25
N TYR A 176 -1.91 25.52 -23.61
CA TYR A 176 -3.03 24.74 -24.15
C TYR A 176 -3.60 23.77 -23.13
N PHE A 177 -3.67 24.19 -21.87
CA PHE A 177 -4.07 23.34 -20.76
C PHE A 177 -5.57 23.55 -20.46
N ASP A 178 -6.39 22.65 -21.01
CA ASP A 178 -7.79 22.53 -20.64
C ASP A 178 -7.91 21.38 -19.63
N LEU A 179 -8.46 21.68 -18.45
CA LEU A 179 -8.75 20.69 -17.39
C LEU A 179 -10.08 19.97 -17.64
#